data_AF-S2E7L7-F1
#
_entry.id   AF-S2E7L7-F1
#
_cell.length_a   1.000
_cell.length_b   1.000
_cell.length_c   1.000
_cell.angle_alpha   90.00
_cell.angle_beta   90.00
_cell.angle_gamma   90.00
#
_symmetry.space_group_name_H-M   'P 1'
#
loop_
_entity.id
_entity.type
_entity.pdbx_description
1 polymer ?
#
loop_
_entity_poly.entity_id
_entity_poly.type
_entity_poly.pdbx_seq_one_letter_code
_entity_poly.pdbx_strand_id
1 'polypeptide(L)' 'MEKEIIGKWIFKNGEVIPDSNCFLIKSMIKNDLKEIKVSEDGWIKQYEDKNGIIWELTYPESHLQGGGPPKLRQIK' A
#
# COMPACT_ATOMS: atom_id res chain seq x y z
N MET A 1 -15.05 2.92 11.28
CA MET A 1 -14.39 1.60 11.31
C MET A 1 -13.18 1.74 10.41
N GLU A 2 -11.98 1.75 10.99
CA GLU A 2 -10.74 1.90 10.20
C GLU A 2 -10.51 0.61 9.39
N LYS A 3 -10.21 0.75 8.10
CA LYS A 3 -9.91 -0.36 7.20
C LYS A 3 -8.43 -0.37 6.85
N GLU A 4 -7.83 -1.55 6.92
CA GLU A 4 -6.45 -1.78 6.48
C GLU A 4 -6.40 -2.91 5.46
N ILE A 5 -5.59 -2.72 4.42
CA ILE A 5 -5.24 -3.73 3.43
C ILE A 5 -3.72 -3.88 3.50
N ILE A 6 -3.27 -5.06 3.91
CA ILE A 6 -1.85 -5.35 4.16
C ILE A 6 -1.41 -6.40 3.15
N GLY A 7 -0.49 -6.03 2.27
CA GLY A 7 0.18 -6.96 1.37
C GLY A 7 1.13 -7.89 2.10
N LYS A 8 1.41 -9.05 1.50
CA LYS A 8 2.41 -10.00 2.02
C LYS A 8 3.30 -10.53 0.90
N TRP A 9 4.56 -10.75 1.26
CA TRP A 9 5.47 -11.56 0.49
C TRP A 9 5.25 -13.04 0.84
N ILE A 10 4.92 -13.84 -0.17
CA ILE A 10 4.75 -15.29 -0.04
C ILE A 10 5.99 -15.95 -0.60
N PHE A 11 6.63 -16.81 0.19
CA PHE A 11 7.72 -17.65 -0.28
C PHE A 11 7.17 -18.94 -0.87
N LYS A 12 7.38 -19.15 -2.16
CA LYS A 12 6.94 -20.38 -2.86
C LYS A 12 8.00 -20.81 -3.86
N ASN A 13 8.42 -22.07 -3.80
CA ASN A 13 9.42 -22.65 -4.71
C ASN A 13 10.75 -21.87 -4.77
N GLY A 14 11.20 -21.29 -3.66
CA GLY A 14 12.44 -20.51 -3.61
C GLY A 14 12.31 -19.07 -4.13
N GLU A 15 11.11 -18.66 -4.56
CA GLU A 15 10.82 -17.31 -5.04
C GLU A 15 9.93 -16.54 -4.06
N VAL A 16 10.05 -15.22 -4.07
CA VAL A 16 9.19 -14.30 -3.35
C VAL A 16 8.11 -13.78 -4.31
N ILE A 17 6.84 -14.07 -4.00
CA ILE A 17 5.71 -13.61 -4.80
C ILE A 17 4.78 -12.68 -3.99
N PRO A 18 4.21 -11.63 -4.61
CA PRO A 18 3.15 -10.83 -3.98
C PRO A 18 1.89 -11.68 -3.74
N ASP A 19 1.23 -11.44 -2.61
CA ASP A 19 -0.12 -11.95 -2.36
C ASP A 19 -1.21 -11.14 -3.10
N SER A 20 -2.46 -11.60 -2.98
CA SER A 20 -3.62 -10.92 -3.57
C SER A 20 -3.80 -9.47 -3.07
N ASN A 21 -3.40 -9.17 -1.84
CA ASN A 21 -3.53 -7.84 -1.28
C ASN A 21 -2.53 -6.87 -1.91
N CYS A 22 -1.30 -7.31 -2.19
CA CYS A 22 -0.35 -6.52 -2.98
C CYS A 22 -0.94 -6.12 -4.34
N PHE A 23 -1.60 -7.04 -5.03
CA PHE A 23 -2.27 -6.75 -6.30
C PHE A 23 -3.46 -5.80 -6.15
N LEU A 24 -4.29 -6.00 -5.12
CA LEU A 24 -5.43 -5.13 -4.81
C LEU A 24 -4.97 -3.70 -4.54
N ILE A 25 -3.98 -3.51 -3.65
CA ILE A 25 -3.42 -2.19 -3.34
C ILE A 25 -2.89 -1.50 -4.60
N LYS A 26 -2.14 -2.23 -5.44
CA LYS A 26 -1.62 -1.70 -6.70
C LYS A 26 -2.74 -1.28 -7.66
N SER A 27 -3.82 -2.06 -7.73
CA SER A 27 -5.00 -1.71 -8.54
C SER A 27 -5.70 -0.46 -8.02
N MET A 28 -5.92 -0.38 -6.70
CA MET A 28 -6.56 0.78 -6.08
C MET A 28 -5.76 2.06 -6.33
N ILE A 29 -4.44 2.04 -6.10
CA ILE A 29 -3.56 3.18 -6.36
C ILE A 29 -3.62 3.62 -7.83
N LYS A 30 -3.72 2.66 -8.76
CA LYS A 30 -3.71 2.97 -10.19
C LYS A 30 -5.04 3.51 -10.70
N ASN A 31 -6.16 2.97 -10.20
CA ASN A 31 -7.47 3.13 -10.84
C ASN A 31 -8.48 3.89 -9.97
N ASP A 32 -8.39 3.78 -8.65
CA ASP A 32 -9.45 4.20 -7.72
C ASP A 32 -9.03 5.36 -6.80
N LEU A 33 -7.72 5.63 -6.72
CA LEU A 33 -7.12 6.54 -5.76
C LEU A 33 -6.32 7.64 -6.46
N LYS A 34 -6.49 8.88 -6.00
CA LYS A 34 -5.72 10.04 -6.47
C LYS A 34 -4.69 10.43 -5.42
N GLU A 35 -3.43 10.57 -5.81
CA GLU A 35 -2.38 11.05 -4.90
C GLU A 35 -2.67 12.51 -4.51
N ILE A 36 -2.71 12.79 -3.21
CA ILE A 36 -2.98 14.13 -2.66
C ILE A 36 -1.83 14.69 -1.83
N LYS A 37 -0.94 13.82 -1.31
CA LYS A 37 0.20 14.23 -0.51
C LYS A 37 1.32 13.20 -0.60
N VAL A 38 2.54 13.70 -0.63
CA VAL A 38 3.77 12.92 -0.42
C VAL A 38 4.58 13.66 0.64
N SER A 39 5.10 12.96 1.63
CA SER A 39 6.02 13.54 2.61
C SER A 39 7.33 13.98 1.94
N GLU A 40 8.04 14.94 2.51
CA GLU A 40 9.29 15.45 1.93
C GLU A 40 10.36 14.36 1.75
N ASP A 41 10.33 13.34 2.61
CA ASP A 41 11.20 12.16 2.56
C ASP A 41 10.69 11.05 1.61
N GLY A 42 9.51 11.22 1.01
CA GLY A 42 8.88 10.29 0.09
C GLY A 42 8.30 9.02 0.72
N TRP A 43 8.43 8.84 2.04
CA TRP A 43 8.07 7.59 2.73
C TRP A 43 6.58 7.43 2.97
N ILE A 44 5.85 8.53 3.12
CA ILE A 44 4.42 8.55 3.36
C ILE A 44 3.74 9.14 2.15
N LYS A 45 2.83 8.37 1.56
CA LYS A 45 1.94 8.87 0.50
C LYS A 45 0.51 8.79 0.97
N GLN A 46 -0.24 9.86 0.73
CA GLN A 46 -1.67 9.88 0.97
C GLN A 46 -2.41 10.00 -0.35
N TYR A 47 -3.48 9.23 -0.42
CA TYR A 47 -4.37 9.16 -1.55
C TYR A 47 -5.80 9.46 -1.10
N GLU A 48 -6.60 9.99 -2.00
CA GLU A 48 -8.03 10.20 -1.80
C GLU A 48 -8.81 9.35 -2.80
N ASP A 49 -9.86 8.67 -2.33
CA ASP A 49 -10.79 7.97 -3.21
C ASP A 49 -11.90 8.90 -3.74
N LYS A 50 -12.72 8.40 -4.66
CA LYS A 50 -13.84 9.17 -5.24
C LYS A 50 -14.90 9.64 -4.23
N ASN A 51 -14.92 9.07 -3.02
CA ASN A 51 -15.87 9.40 -1.96
C ASN A 51 -15.25 10.40 -0.94
N GLY A 52 -14.01 10.85 -1.16
CA GLY A 52 -13.29 11.73 -0.23
C GLY A 52 -12.64 10.99 0.95
N ILE A 53 -12.56 9.66 0.90
CA ILE A 53 -11.89 8.85 1.92
C ILE A 53 -10.38 8.93 1.71
N ILE A 54 -9.64 9.18 2.80
CA ILE A 54 -8.19 9.31 2.73
C ILE A 54 -7.53 7.98 3.11
N TRP A 55 -6.64 7.54 2.23
CA TRP A 55 -5.83 6.35 2.36
C TRP A 55 -4.35 6.72 2.48
N GLU A 56 -3.66 6.10 3.44
CA GLU A 56 -2.23 6.24 3.64
C GLU A 56 -1.51 4.98 3.17
N LEU A 57 -0.54 5.14 2.26
CA LEU A 57 0.35 4.09 1.79
C LEU A 57 1.64 4.11 2.62
N THR A 58 1.98 2.95 3.18
CA THR A 58 3.22 2.71 3.92
C THR A 58 3.83 1.36 3.53
N TYR A 59 5.08 1.14 3.96
CA TYR A 59 5.80 -0.12 3.74
C TYR A 59 6.35 -0.60 5.09
N PRO A 60 5.56 -1.33 5.90
CA PRO A 60 5.93 -1.69 7.28
C PRO A 60 7.25 -2.48 7.37
N GLU A 61 7.50 -3.34 6.38
CA GLU A 61 8.70 -4.16 6.30
C GLU A 61 9.73 -3.58 5.32
N SER A 62 9.82 -2.25 5.20
CA SER A 62 10.74 -1.56 4.26
C SER A 62 12.22 -1.93 4.46
N HIS A 63 12.55 -2.46 5.63
CA HIS A 63 13.88 -2.94 5.98
C HIS A 63 14.27 -4.27 5.29
N LEU A 64 13.33 -4.98 4.66
CA LEU A 64 13.63 -6.19 3.88
C LEU A 64 14.37 -5.85 2.59
N GLN A 65 15.38 -6.65 2.23
CA GLN A 65 16.04 -6.52 0.92
C GLN A 65 15.03 -6.74 -0.21
N GLY A 66 14.94 -5.78 -1.13
CA GLY A 66 13.93 -5.73 -2.19
C GLY A 66 12.68 -4.91 -1.86
N GLY A 67 12.59 -4.36 -0.63
CA GLY A 67 11.47 -3.57 -0.15
C GLY A 67 10.36 -4.42 0.49
N GLY A 68 9.70 -3.86 1.50
CA GLY A 68 8.56 -4.49 2.17
C GLY A 68 7.30 -4.50 1.31
N PRO A 69 6.30 -5.34 1.63
CA PRO A 69 5.02 -5.31 0.94
C PRO A 69 4.26 -4.02 1.31
N PRO A 70 3.44 -3.49 0.41
CA PRO A 70 2.69 -2.26 0.65
C PRO A 70 1.55 -2.48 1.66
N LYS A 71 1.20 -1.42 2.38
CA LYS A 71 0.02 -1.33 3.22
C LYS A 71 -0.78 -0.08 2.89
N LEU A 72 -2.09 -0.22 2.67
CA LEU A 72 -3.04 0.89 2.65
C LEU A 72 -3.85 0.91 3.95
N ARG A 73 -3.88 2.06 4.62
CA ARG A 73 -4.71 2.30 5.81
C ARG A 73 -5.65 3.47 5.55
N GLN A 74 -6.94 3.29 5.81
CA GLN A 74 -7.89 4.38 5.83
C GLN A 74 -7.64 5.25 7.07
N ILE A 75 -7.43 6.56 6.89
CA ILE A 75 -7.13 7.50 7.98
C ILE A 75 -8.20 8.58 8.16
N LYS A 76 -9.17 8.69 7.24
CA LYS A 76 -10.32 9.59 7.35
C LYS A 76 -11.48 9.15 6.48
#